data_AF-A0A962Z6D3-F1
#
_entry.id   AF-A0A962Z6D3-F1
#
_cell.length_a   1.000
_cell.length_b   1.000
_cell.length_c   1.000
_cell.angle_alpha   90.00
_cell.angle_beta   90.00
_cell.angle_gamma   90.00
#
_symmetry.space_group_name_H-M   'P 1'
#
loop_
_entity.id
_entity.type
_entity.pdbx_description
1 polymer ?
#
loop_
_entity_poly.entity_id
_entity_poly.type
_entity_poly.pdbx_seq_one_letter_code
_entity_poly.pdbx_strand_id
1 'polypeptide(L)'
;MPPADPQARDAAATADVAETGKKPATARKRSGKSAARASKAAVEVAGGNGDESLSHSQALAEMRRDPALIRRMFETGVYPYATKMQRKAYEKQKADLQVELLKAQAWIKETQQKVVLLFEGRDAAGKGGTIKRFMEHLNPRGAKVVALEKPSEREKTQWYFQRYIQHLPAGGEIVMFDRSWYNRAGVERVMGFCSANEYLEFMRQCPEVERMLVRSGAWLFKYWFSVTQ
;
A
#
# COMPACT_ATOMS: atom_id res chain seq x y z
N MET A 1 28.71 36.26 -33.44
CA MET A 1 29.95 35.47 -33.54
C MET A 1 30.09 34.62 -32.27
N PRO A 2 29.93 33.30 -32.34
CA PRO A 2 30.35 32.39 -31.26
C PRO A 2 31.85 32.06 -31.39
N PRO A 3 32.50 31.64 -30.31
CA PRO A 3 33.10 30.30 -30.27
C PRO A 3 32.99 29.69 -28.84
N ALA A 4 33.22 28.42 -28.54
CA ALA A 4 33.36 27.15 -29.24
C ALA A 4 33.22 26.06 -28.15
N ASP A 5 32.66 24.92 -28.54
CA ASP A 5 32.63 23.65 -27.79
C ASP A 5 34.03 23.01 -27.77
N PRO A 6 34.38 22.22 -26.75
CA PRO A 6 35.14 21.02 -27.01
C PRO A 6 34.52 19.78 -26.36
N GLN A 7 34.04 18.87 -27.22
CA GLN A 7 33.78 17.49 -26.89
C GLN A 7 35.06 16.64 -26.80
N ALA A 8 34.96 15.66 -25.90
CA ALA A 8 35.44 14.28 -25.98
C ALA A 8 36.93 13.96 -25.70
N ARG A 9 37.11 13.02 -24.75
CA ARG A 9 37.82 11.74 -24.98
C ARG A 9 37.50 10.69 -23.90
N ASP A 10 37.00 9.56 -24.42
CA ASP A 10 36.90 8.16 -23.97
C ASP A 10 37.50 7.68 -22.63
N ALA A 11 36.75 6.78 -21.98
CA ALA A 11 37.22 5.41 -21.73
C ALA A 11 36.05 4.48 -21.30
N ALA A 12 35.90 3.37 -22.02
CA ALA A 12 35.01 2.25 -21.72
C ALA A 12 35.81 1.07 -21.14
N ALA A 13 35.19 0.34 -20.18
CA ALA A 13 35.23 -1.13 -19.94
C ALA A 13 36.61 -1.81 -19.72
N THR A 14 36.87 -2.86 -18.92
CA THR A 14 36.14 -3.99 -18.31
C THR A 14 37.11 -4.70 -17.33
N ALA A 15 36.58 -5.51 -16.40
CA ALA A 15 37.00 -6.89 -16.08
C ALA A 15 37.29 -7.23 -14.60
N ASP A 16 36.58 -8.31 -14.21
CA ASP A 16 36.65 -9.22 -13.07
C ASP A 16 37.96 -9.42 -12.31
N VAL A 17 37.83 -9.59 -10.98
CA VAL A 17 38.57 -10.60 -10.20
C VAL A 17 37.65 -11.19 -9.13
N ALA A 18 37.51 -12.51 -9.17
CA ALA A 18 36.90 -13.36 -8.15
C ALA A 18 37.92 -13.74 -7.06
N GLU A 19 37.51 -13.81 -5.78
CA GLU A 19 37.97 -14.87 -4.87
C GLU A 19 37.13 -14.96 -3.56
N THR A 20 36.51 -16.13 -3.41
CA THR A 20 36.44 -17.01 -2.21
C THR A 20 36.40 -16.48 -0.77
N GLY A 21 35.33 -16.88 -0.06
CA GLY A 21 35.47 -17.82 1.08
C GLY A 21 35.36 -17.29 2.52
N LYS A 22 34.18 -17.45 3.15
CA LYS A 22 33.94 -18.23 4.40
C LYS A 22 32.54 -17.95 4.99
N LYS A 23 31.76 -19.02 5.21
CA LYS A 23 30.60 -19.05 6.12
C LYS A 23 31.10 -19.15 7.57
N PRO A 24 30.38 -18.56 8.54
CA PRO A 24 30.29 -19.13 9.86
C PRO A 24 28.86 -19.60 10.18
N ALA A 25 28.82 -20.62 11.02
CA ALA A 25 27.65 -21.38 11.42
C ALA A 25 26.79 -20.68 12.49
N THR A 26 25.50 -21.03 12.46
CA THR A 26 24.55 -21.18 13.57
C THR A 26 24.79 -20.41 14.89
N ALA A 27 23.89 -19.45 15.18
CA ALA A 27 23.58 -19.03 16.56
C ALA A 27 22.07 -19.19 16.83
N ARG A 28 21.77 -20.00 17.84
CA ARG A 28 20.45 -20.49 18.26
C ARG A 28 19.89 -19.59 19.37
N LYS A 29 18.58 -19.28 19.27
CA LYS A 29 17.61 -18.91 20.33
C LYS A 29 18.10 -18.01 21.49
N ARG A 30 17.74 -16.72 21.45
CA ARG A 30 17.33 -15.93 22.65
C ARG A 30 16.43 -14.73 22.26
N SER A 31 15.16 -14.96 21.94
CA SER A 31 14.18 -13.85 21.84
C SER A 31 12.78 -14.18 22.38
N GLY A 32 12.50 -15.43 22.75
CA GLY A 32 11.16 -15.89 23.13
C GLY A 32 10.62 -15.42 24.49
N LYS A 33 11.45 -14.87 25.40
CA LYS A 33 10.98 -14.49 26.75
C LYS A 33 10.34 -13.11 26.82
N SER A 34 10.66 -12.19 25.90
CA SER A 34 10.09 -10.83 25.91
C SER A 34 8.71 -10.78 25.24
N ALA A 35 8.57 -11.45 24.09
CA ALA A 35 7.30 -11.52 23.36
C ALA A 35 6.18 -12.23 24.15
N ALA A 36 6.53 -13.27 24.93
CA ALA A 36 5.58 -14.02 25.76
C ALA A 36 5.01 -13.21 26.95
N ARG A 37 5.74 -12.17 27.40
CA ARG A 37 5.29 -11.31 28.51
C ARG A 37 4.38 -10.19 28.00
N ALA A 38 4.63 -9.70 26.78
CA ALA A 38 3.77 -8.73 26.10
C ALA A 38 2.42 -9.33 25.66
N SER A 39 2.41 -10.61 25.26
CA SER A 39 1.17 -11.30 24.87
C SER A 39 0.22 -11.55 26.05
N LYS A 40 0.74 -11.74 27.27
CA LYS A 40 -0.11 -11.89 28.47
C LYS A 40 -0.84 -10.58 28.82
N ALA A 41 -0.15 -9.45 28.71
CA ALA A 41 -0.72 -8.14 29.02
C ALA A 41 -1.80 -7.69 28.01
N ALA A 42 -1.77 -8.19 26.76
CA ALA A 42 -2.81 -7.90 25.78
C ALA A 42 -4.08 -8.74 26.00
N VAL A 43 -3.94 -9.94 26.56
CA VAL A 43 -5.06 -10.87 26.85
C VAL A 43 -5.74 -10.51 28.18
N GLU A 44 -5.01 -9.98 29.16
CA GLU A 44 -5.57 -9.61 30.48
C GLU A 44 -6.51 -8.39 30.45
N VAL A 45 -6.45 -7.55 29.41
CA VAL A 45 -7.34 -6.37 29.30
C VAL A 45 -8.75 -6.73 28.82
N ALA A 46 -8.97 -7.97 28.35
CA ALA A 46 -10.26 -8.45 27.83
C ALA A 46 -10.98 -9.44 28.78
N GLY A 47 -10.58 -9.51 30.06
CA GLY A 47 -11.11 -10.47 31.02
C GLY A 47 -12.44 -10.08 31.67
N GLY A 48 -13.55 -10.29 30.96
CA GLY A 48 -14.88 -10.48 31.56
C GLY A 48 -15.30 -11.93 31.40
N ASN A 49 -15.55 -12.63 32.52
CA ASN A 49 -15.97 -14.03 32.55
C ASN A 49 -17.24 -14.27 31.72
N GLY A 50 -17.18 -15.23 30.79
CA GLY A 50 -18.37 -15.88 30.22
C GLY A 50 -18.33 -16.15 28.72
N ASP A 51 -18.37 -17.44 28.38
CA ASP A 51 -18.67 -18.09 27.10
C ASP A 51 -17.52 -18.26 26.07
N GLU A 52 -16.92 -19.45 26.10
CA GLU A 52 -15.93 -19.94 25.14
C GLU A 52 -16.60 -20.34 23.83
N SER A 53 -16.52 -19.46 22.83
CA SER A 53 -15.86 -19.72 21.53
C SER A 53 -16.45 -18.79 20.47
N LEU A 54 -16.21 -17.48 20.60
CA LEU A 54 -16.17 -16.65 19.41
C LEU A 54 -15.08 -17.25 18.51
N SER A 55 -15.46 -17.69 17.31
CA SER A 55 -14.52 -18.17 16.32
C SER A 55 -13.36 -17.18 16.24
N HIS A 56 -12.12 -17.66 16.16
CA HIS A 56 -10.96 -16.77 15.99
C HIS A 56 -11.23 -15.74 14.87
N SER A 57 -11.99 -16.10 13.82
CA SER A 57 -12.43 -15.18 12.76
C SER A 57 -13.39 -14.07 13.21
N GLN A 58 -14.28 -14.32 14.18
CA GLN A 58 -15.24 -13.37 14.71
C GLN A 58 -14.55 -12.34 15.63
N ALA A 59 -13.69 -12.80 16.55
CA ALA A 59 -12.88 -11.92 17.38
C ALA A 59 -11.97 -11.00 16.53
N LEU A 60 -11.39 -11.54 15.45
CA LEU A 60 -10.62 -10.77 14.46
C LEU A 60 -11.46 -9.72 13.73
N ALA A 61 -12.71 -10.05 13.38
CA ALA A 61 -13.62 -9.15 12.69
C ALA A 61 -14.08 -8.01 13.59
N GLU A 62 -14.29 -8.27 14.88
CA GLU A 62 -14.65 -7.27 15.89
C GLU A 62 -13.49 -6.30 16.17
N MET A 63 -12.26 -6.82 16.36
CA MET A 63 -11.07 -5.97 16.53
C MET A 63 -10.83 -5.04 15.33
N ARG A 64 -11.13 -5.49 14.11
CA ARG A 64 -11.01 -4.69 12.87
C ARG A 64 -12.09 -3.62 12.73
N ARG A 65 -13.12 -3.64 13.57
CA ARG A 65 -14.23 -2.67 13.56
C ARG A 65 -14.14 -1.66 14.70
N ASP A 66 -13.22 -1.84 15.65
CA ASP A 66 -12.99 -0.91 16.75
C ASP A 66 -11.97 0.19 16.35
N PRO A 67 -12.42 1.45 16.16
CA PRO A 67 -11.53 2.54 15.76
C PRO A 67 -10.49 2.90 16.83
N ALA A 68 -10.82 2.76 18.11
CA ALA A 68 -9.91 3.08 19.21
C ALA A 68 -8.76 2.07 19.27
N LEU A 69 -9.08 0.79 19.07
CA LEU A 69 -8.08 -0.27 19.01
C LEU A 69 -7.17 -0.13 17.79
N ILE A 70 -7.74 0.15 16.61
CA ILE A 70 -6.95 0.41 15.38
C ILE A 70 -6.00 1.58 15.60
N ARG A 71 -6.49 2.68 16.17
CA ARG A 71 -5.67 3.85 16.48
C ARG A 71 -4.52 3.50 17.42
N ARG A 72 -4.81 2.82 18.52
CA ARG A 72 -3.79 2.38 19.48
C ARG A 72 -2.74 1.47 18.83
N MET A 73 -3.15 0.50 18.01
CA MET A 73 -2.21 -0.37 17.29
C MET A 73 -1.34 0.41 16.31
N PHE A 74 -1.93 1.38 15.61
CA PHE A 74 -1.20 2.24 14.69
C PHE A 74 -0.16 3.11 15.41
N GLU A 75 -0.55 3.75 16.52
CA GLU A 75 0.32 4.64 17.31
C GLU A 75 1.43 3.87 18.05
N THR A 76 1.12 2.69 18.60
CA THR A 76 2.08 1.87 19.35
C THR A 76 2.95 0.98 18.47
N GLY A 77 2.51 0.71 17.23
CA GLY A 77 3.14 -0.27 16.35
C GLY A 77 2.97 -1.72 16.81
N VAL A 78 2.21 -2.00 17.88
CA VAL A 78 2.06 -3.35 18.40
C VAL A 78 1.16 -4.16 17.47
N TYR A 79 1.74 -5.20 16.87
CA TYR A 79 0.98 -6.13 16.04
C TYR A 79 0.05 -7.00 16.92
N PRO A 80 -1.25 -7.13 16.58
CA PRO A 80 -2.24 -7.82 17.42
C PRO A 80 -2.00 -9.32 17.61
N TYR A 81 -1.16 -9.94 16.77
CA TYR A 81 -0.93 -11.38 16.80
C TYR A 81 0.50 -11.71 17.17
N ALA A 82 0.68 -12.68 18.06
CA ALA A 82 2.01 -13.17 18.43
C ALA A 82 2.73 -13.89 17.27
N THR A 83 1.96 -14.47 16.34
CA THR A 83 2.47 -15.27 15.23
C THR A 83 1.86 -14.85 13.90
N LYS A 84 2.64 -14.99 12.82
CA LYS A 84 2.15 -14.79 11.46
C LYS A 84 1.13 -15.88 11.09
N MET A 85 0.20 -15.54 10.20
CA MET A 85 -0.74 -16.50 9.63
C MET A 85 0.02 -17.64 8.94
N GLN A 86 -0.41 -18.88 9.19
CA GLN A 86 0.16 -20.06 8.55
C GLN A 86 -0.07 -20.03 7.04
N ARG A 87 0.95 -20.39 6.26
CA ARG A 87 0.90 -20.30 4.78
C ARG A 87 -0.29 -21.07 4.19
N LYS A 88 -0.57 -22.28 4.69
CA LYS A 88 -1.70 -23.09 4.20
C LYS A 88 -3.05 -22.41 4.43
N ALA A 89 -3.23 -21.77 5.59
CA ALA A 89 -4.46 -21.03 5.91
C ALA A 89 -4.59 -19.77 5.04
N TYR A 90 -3.47 -19.05 4.86
CA TYR A 90 -3.40 -17.88 3.99
C TYR A 90 -3.78 -18.21 2.54
N GLU A 91 -3.16 -19.23 1.92
CA GLU A 91 -3.43 -19.56 0.52
C GLU A 91 -4.88 -20.01 0.31
N LYS A 92 -5.46 -20.76 1.27
CA LYS A 92 -6.87 -21.14 1.22
C LYS A 92 -7.78 -19.91 1.24
N GLN A 93 -7.62 -19.02 2.23
CA GLN A 93 -8.45 -17.81 2.33
C GLN A 93 -8.25 -16.87 1.14
N LYS A 94 -7.01 -16.76 0.64
CA LYS A 94 -6.70 -15.95 -0.54
C LYS A 94 -7.46 -16.45 -1.77
N ALA A 95 -7.47 -17.77 -2.01
CA ALA A 95 -8.20 -18.35 -3.13
C ALA A 95 -9.71 -18.07 -3.04
N ASP A 96 -10.31 -18.26 -1.86
CA ASP A 96 -11.73 -17.99 -1.62
C ASP A 96 -12.06 -16.52 -1.89
N LEU A 97 -11.23 -15.58 -1.39
CA LEU A 97 -11.42 -14.15 -1.62
C LEU A 97 -11.19 -13.75 -3.08
N GLN A 98 -10.30 -14.40 -3.81
CA GLN A 98 -10.07 -14.15 -5.24
C GLN A 98 -11.27 -14.59 -6.08
N VAL A 99 -11.99 -15.65 -5.68
CA VAL A 99 -13.27 -16.03 -6.29
C VAL A 99 -14.32 -14.94 -6.06
N GLU A 100 -14.43 -14.41 -4.85
CA GLU A 100 -15.34 -13.29 -4.57
C GLU A 100 -14.95 -12.02 -5.34
N LEU A 101 -13.66 -11.78 -5.53
CA LEU A 101 -13.15 -10.64 -6.30
C LEU A 101 -13.55 -10.74 -7.78
N LEU A 102 -13.58 -11.95 -8.36
CA LEU A 102 -14.10 -12.18 -9.71
C LEU A 102 -15.59 -11.88 -9.83
N LYS A 103 -16.39 -12.30 -8.84
CA LYS A 103 -17.83 -11.97 -8.77
C LYS A 103 -18.04 -10.46 -8.66
N ALA A 104 -17.25 -9.79 -7.81
CA ALA A 104 -17.27 -8.35 -7.68
C ALA A 104 -16.91 -7.64 -9.00
N GLN A 105 -15.89 -8.12 -9.72
CA GLN A 105 -15.53 -7.57 -11.02
C GLN A 105 -16.65 -7.72 -12.06
N ALA A 106 -17.31 -8.88 -12.10
CA ALA A 106 -18.46 -9.10 -12.97
C ALA A 106 -19.59 -8.10 -12.66
N TRP A 107 -19.95 -7.94 -11.39
CA TRP A 107 -20.95 -6.98 -10.96
C TRP A 107 -20.57 -5.53 -11.29
N ILE A 108 -19.31 -5.13 -11.05
CA ILE A 108 -18.79 -3.80 -11.39
C ILE A 108 -18.99 -3.51 -12.87
N LYS A 109 -18.67 -4.48 -13.74
CA LYS A 109 -18.84 -4.37 -15.18
C LYS A 109 -20.30 -4.27 -15.59
N GLU A 110 -21.15 -5.16 -15.07
CA GLU A 110 -22.59 -5.20 -15.40
C GLU A 110 -23.32 -3.93 -14.97
N THR A 111 -22.96 -3.39 -13.81
CA THR A 111 -23.60 -2.19 -13.24
C THR A 111 -22.85 -0.89 -13.51
N GLN A 112 -21.82 -0.92 -14.36
CA GLN A 112 -21.03 0.23 -14.79
C GLN A 112 -20.43 1.04 -13.64
N GLN A 113 -20.05 0.38 -12.54
CA GLN A 113 -19.47 1.03 -11.38
C GLN A 113 -18.05 1.49 -11.70
N LYS A 114 -17.64 2.61 -11.10
CA LYS A 114 -16.28 3.16 -11.21
C LYS A 114 -15.55 2.87 -9.90
N VAL A 115 -14.47 2.12 -9.92
CA VAL A 115 -13.76 1.74 -8.68
C VAL A 115 -12.31 2.24 -8.71
N VAL A 116 -11.92 2.97 -7.66
CA VAL A 116 -10.56 3.51 -7.46
C VAL A 116 -10.01 2.98 -6.14
N LEU A 117 -8.84 2.36 -6.18
CA LEU A 117 -8.10 1.90 -5.01
C LEU A 117 -6.76 2.61 -4.95
N LEU A 118 -6.50 3.32 -3.85
CA LEU A 118 -5.20 3.95 -3.60
C LEU A 118 -4.41 3.09 -2.60
N PHE A 119 -3.20 2.70 -2.98
CA PHE A 119 -2.28 1.95 -2.14
C PHE A 119 -1.13 2.86 -1.68
N GLU A 120 -1.19 3.30 -0.43
CA GLU A 120 -0.21 4.17 0.22
C GLU A 120 0.46 3.48 1.41
N GLY A 121 1.55 4.04 1.92
CA GLY A 121 2.25 3.50 3.09
C GLY A 121 3.76 3.55 2.96
N ARG A 122 4.46 3.05 3.99
CA ARG A 122 5.93 3.07 4.05
C ARG A 122 6.56 2.24 2.91
N ASP A 123 7.83 2.49 2.65
CA ASP A 123 8.61 1.65 1.75
C ASP A 123 8.73 0.23 2.33
N ALA A 124 8.72 -0.77 1.43
CA ALA A 124 8.67 -2.19 1.77
C ALA A 124 7.44 -2.64 2.62
N ALA A 125 6.40 -1.81 2.78
CA ALA A 125 5.21 -2.16 3.58
C ALA A 125 4.28 -3.22 2.94
N GLY A 126 4.55 -3.66 1.69
CA GLY A 126 3.79 -4.71 1.02
C GLY A 126 2.72 -4.24 0.03
N LYS A 127 2.75 -2.97 -0.41
CA LYS A 127 1.84 -2.40 -1.42
C LYS A 127 1.79 -3.23 -2.70
N GLY A 128 2.91 -3.31 -3.42
CA GLY A 128 3.00 -4.05 -4.69
C GLY A 128 2.70 -5.55 -4.54
N GLY A 129 3.08 -6.16 -3.42
CA GLY A 129 2.72 -7.55 -3.11
C GLY A 129 1.21 -7.75 -3.00
N THR A 130 0.50 -6.79 -2.40
CA THR A 130 -0.96 -6.82 -2.28
C THR A 130 -1.64 -6.60 -3.62
N ILE A 131 -1.22 -5.59 -4.38
CA ILE A 131 -1.73 -5.33 -5.75
C ILE A 131 -1.54 -6.57 -6.63
N LYS A 132 -0.39 -7.23 -6.54
CA LYS A 132 -0.13 -8.48 -7.26
C LYS A 132 -1.15 -9.58 -6.93
N ARG A 133 -1.65 -9.66 -5.69
CA ARG A 133 -2.68 -10.65 -5.30
C ARG A 133 -4.09 -10.25 -5.73
N PHE A 134 -4.40 -8.96 -5.81
CA PHE A 134 -5.63 -8.50 -6.46
C PHE A 134 -5.63 -8.87 -7.94
N MET A 135 -4.55 -8.56 -8.66
CA MET A 135 -4.45 -8.73 -10.11
C MET A 135 -4.23 -10.17 -10.58
N GLU A 136 -3.93 -11.11 -9.67
CA GLU A 136 -3.53 -12.49 -10.02
C GLU A 136 -4.58 -13.23 -10.87
N HIS A 137 -5.87 -13.00 -10.61
CA HIS A 137 -6.96 -13.65 -11.33
C HIS A 137 -7.98 -12.68 -11.95
N LEU A 138 -7.87 -11.38 -11.69
CA LEU A 138 -8.77 -10.38 -12.28
C LEU A 138 -8.58 -10.30 -13.81
N ASN A 139 -9.68 -10.09 -14.54
CA ASN A 139 -9.61 -9.84 -15.98
C ASN A 139 -8.94 -8.47 -16.23
N PRO A 140 -7.79 -8.41 -16.93
CA PRO A 140 -7.04 -7.16 -17.13
C PRO A 140 -7.79 -6.13 -18.00
N ARG A 141 -8.84 -6.53 -18.73
CA ARG A 141 -9.65 -5.59 -19.52
C ARG A 141 -10.53 -4.67 -18.66
N GLY A 142 -10.86 -5.09 -17.45
CA GLY A 142 -11.68 -4.31 -16.51
C GLY A 142 -10.94 -3.91 -15.23
N ALA A 143 -9.65 -4.24 -15.12
CA ALA A 143 -8.82 -3.93 -13.98
C ALA A 143 -7.42 -3.51 -14.45
N LYS A 144 -6.99 -2.31 -14.08
CA LYS A 144 -5.66 -1.77 -14.43
C LYS A 144 -4.92 -1.25 -13.21
N VAL A 145 -3.60 -1.37 -13.26
CA VAL A 145 -2.69 -0.81 -12.25
C VAL A 145 -2.03 0.43 -12.83
N VAL A 146 -2.00 1.50 -12.05
CA VAL A 146 -1.37 2.76 -12.38
C VAL A 146 -0.19 2.95 -11.42
N ALA A 147 1.02 2.92 -11.98
CA ALA A 147 2.25 3.17 -11.25
C ALA A 147 2.99 4.29 -12.00
N LEU A 148 2.73 5.54 -11.62
CA LEU A 148 3.33 6.69 -12.30
C LEU A 148 4.78 6.87 -11.87
N GLU A 149 5.65 7.13 -12.84
CA GLU A 149 7.01 7.56 -12.59
C GLU A 149 7.06 9.02 -12.12
N LYS A 150 8.28 9.51 -11.82
CA LYS A 150 8.54 10.91 -11.49
C LYS A 150 7.90 11.83 -12.55
N PRO A 151 7.25 12.95 -12.16
CA PRO A 151 6.66 13.86 -13.13
C PRO A 151 7.73 14.46 -14.04
N SER A 152 7.43 14.51 -15.33
CA SER A 152 8.20 15.23 -16.36
C SER A 152 8.20 16.74 -16.10
N GLU A 153 9.10 17.49 -16.76
CA GLU A 153 9.13 18.95 -16.63
C GLU A 153 7.81 19.62 -17.00
N ARG A 154 7.09 19.06 -17.99
CA ARG A 154 5.74 19.54 -18.35
C ARG A 154 4.70 19.22 -17.27
N GLU A 155 4.72 18.02 -16.70
CA GLU A 155 3.75 17.65 -15.66
C GLU A 155 3.97 18.43 -14.36
N LYS A 156 5.20 18.87 -14.07
CA LYS A 156 5.50 19.73 -12.92
C LYS A 156 4.87 21.12 -13.04
N THR A 157 4.65 21.62 -14.26
CA THR A 157 4.03 22.94 -14.51
C THR A 157 2.51 22.85 -14.71
N GLN A 158 1.95 21.63 -14.72
CA GLN A 158 0.52 21.40 -14.78
C GLN A 158 -0.14 21.50 -13.39
N TRP A 159 -1.46 21.52 -13.38
CA TRP A 159 -2.19 21.26 -12.15
C TRP A 159 -1.85 19.87 -11.61
N TYR A 160 -1.52 19.76 -10.32
CA TYR A 160 -0.95 18.55 -9.71
C TYR A 160 -1.80 17.28 -9.96
N PHE A 161 -3.13 17.40 -9.90
CA PHE A 161 -4.03 16.26 -10.10
C PHE A 161 -4.20 15.84 -11.57
N GLN A 162 -3.81 16.69 -12.53
CA GLN A 162 -4.08 16.51 -13.96
C GLN A 162 -3.53 15.17 -14.48
N ARG A 163 -2.31 14.80 -14.10
CA ARG A 163 -1.71 13.52 -14.53
C ARG A 163 -2.44 12.31 -13.96
N TYR A 164 -2.96 12.40 -12.73
CA TYR A 164 -3.67 11.29 -12.09
C TYR A 164 -5.08 11.12 -12.65
N ILE A 165 -5.76 12.23 -12.94
CA ILE A 165 -7.14 12.25 -13.47
C ILE A 165 -7.24 11.52 -14.82
N GLN A 166 -6.18 11.58 -15.64
CA GLN A 166 -6.10 10.88 -16.93
C GLN A 166 -6.23 9.35 -16.80
N HIS A 167 -5.96 8.79 -15.62
CA HIS A 167 -6.00 7.35 -15.38
C HIS A 167 -7.23 6.86 -14.63
N LEU A 168 -8.17 7.75 -14.29
CA LEU A 168 -9.39 7.38 -13.58
C LEU A 168 -10.24 6.37 -14.35
N PRO A 169 -11.04 5.55 -13.64
CA PRO A 169 -11.89 4.54 -14.26
C PRO A 169 -13.03 5.17 -15.08
N ALA A 170 -13.30 4.55 -16.23
CA ALA A 170 -14.62 4.60 -16.85
C ALA A 170 -15.60 3.63 -16.15
N GLY A 171 -16.86 3.62 -16.56
CA GLY A 171 -17.86 2.68 -16.05
C GLY A 171 -17.42 1.22 -16.27
N GLY A 172 -17.51 0.40 -15.23
CA GLY A 172 -17.09 -1.00 -15.25
C GLY A 172 -15.60 -1.24 -15.05
N GLU A 173 -14.82 -0.20 -14.75
CA GLU A 173 -13.37 -0.31 -14.53
C GLU A 173 -12.98 -0.25 -13.05
N ILE A 174 -11.96 -1.04 -12.72
CA ILE A 174 -11.23 -1.01 -11.46
C ILE A 174 -9.83 -0.42 -11.73
N VAL A 175 -9.47 0.63 -11.01
CA VAL A 175 -8.14 1.25 -11.10
C VAL A 175 -7.43 1.20 -9.76
N MET A 176 -6.26 0.57 -9.76
CA MET A 176 -5.40 0.44 -8.59
C MET A 176 -4.17 1.33 -8.76
N PHE A 177 -4.05 2.35 -7.92
CA PHE A 177 -2.89 3.24 -7.89
C PHE A 177 -1.81 2.67 -6.94
N ASP A 178 -0.67 2.26 -7.49
CA ASP A 178 0.54 1.97 -6.71
C ASP A 178 1.27 3.29 -6.45
N ARG A 179 0.99 3.88 -5.28
CA ARG A 179 1.14 5.31 -5.01
C ARG A 179 0.20 6.19 -5.85
N SER A 180 -0.19 7.31 -5.29
CA SER A 180 -1.24 8.18 -5.82
C SER A 180 -0.88 9.66 -5.67
N TRP A 181 -1.87 10.54 -5.80
CA TRP A 181 -1.73 11.96 -5.48
C TRP A 181 -1.27 12.21 -4.04
N TYR A 182 -1.38 11.24 -3.13
CA TYR A 182 -0.81 11.32 -1.78
C TYR A 182 0.72 11.34 -1.74
N ASN A 183 1.42 11.15 -2.87
CA ASN A 183 2.86 11.45 -2.98
C ASN A 183 3.21 12.85 -2.45
N ARG A 184 2.36 13.85 -2.69
CA ARG A 184 2.56 15.23 -2.19
C ARG A 184 2.53 15.33 -0.67
N ALA A 185 1.65 14.58 -0.01
CA ALA A 185 1.56 14.55 1.45
C ALA A 185 2.57 13.61 2.12
N GLY A 186 3.25 12.77 1.34
CA GLY A 186 4.26 11.84 1.82
C GLY A 186 5.66 12.22 1.36
N VAL A 187 6.13 11.53 0.33
CA VAL A 187 7.53 11.60 -0.12
C VAL A 187 7.94 12.99 -0.58
N GLU A 188 7.09 13.73 -1.30
CA GLU A 188 7.47 15.07 -1.79
C GLU A 188 7.68 16.05 -0.63
N ARG A 189 6.83 15.99 0.40
CA ARG A 189 6.97 16.85 1.58
C ARG A 189 8.21 16.51 2.39
N VAL A 190 8.49 15.22 2.63
CA VAL A 190 9.64 14.76 3.43
C VAL A 190 10.97 15.02 2.71
N MET A 191 11.01 14.82 1.39
CA MET A 191 12.22 14.99 0.60
C MET A 191 12.42 16.41 0.06
N GLY A 192 11.47 17.33 0.30
CA GLY A 192 11.55 18.70 -0.20
C GLY A 192 11.33 18.86 -1.71
N PHE A 193 10.58 17.95 -2.34
CA PHE A 193 10.23 18.02 -3.77
C PHE A 193 9.01 18.92 -4.06
N CYS A 194 8.34 19.41 -3.01
CA CYS A 194 7.32 20.44 -3.11
C CYS A 194 7.57 21.55 -2.09
N SER A 195 7.17 22.77 -2.41
CA SER A 195 7.15 23.89 -1.48
C SER A 195 6.10 23.68 -0.38
N ALA A 196 6.23 24.44 0.72
CA ALA A 196 5.24 24.43 1.80
C ALA A 196 3.85 24.86 1.31
N ASN A 197 3.80 25.85 0.39
CA ASN A 197 2.54 26.33 -0.18
C ASN A 197 1.88 25.26 -1.06
N GLU A 198 2.63 24.55 -1.90
CA GLU A 198 2.09 23.46 -2.72
C GLU A 198 1.55 22.30 -1.87
N TYR A 199 2.23 21.97 -0.76
CA TYR A 199 1.75 20.98 0.19
C TYR A 199 0.43 21.42 0.84
N LEU A 200 0.35 22.65 1.34
CA LEU A 200 -0.87 23.18 1.97
C LEU A 200 -2.02 23.26 0.97
N GLU A 201 -1.74 23.67 -0.27
CA GLU A 201 -2.73 23.72 -1.33
C GLU A 201 -3.24 22.32 -1.69
N PHE A 202 -2.36 21.32 -1.75
CA PHE A 202 -2.77 19.92 -1.89
C PHE A 202 -3.67 19.44 -0.76
N MET A 203 -3.35 19.78 0.49
CA MET A 203 -4.16 19.39 1.65
C MET A 203 -5.58 19.99 1.60
N ARG A 204 -5.74 21.16 0.96
CA ARG A 204 -7.06 21.77 0.70
C ARG A 204 -7.78 21.13 -0.49
N GLN A 205 -7.08 20.94 -1.61
CA GLN A 205 -7.67 20.45 -2.85
C GLN A 205 -8.02 18.96 -2.82
N CYS A 206 -7.19 18.13 -2.18
CA CYS A 206 -7.34 16.68 -2.20
C CYS A 206 -8.73 16.22 -1.72
N PRO A 207 -9.25 16.68 -0.57
CA PRO A 207 -10.61 16.34 -0.16
C PRO A 207 -11.69 16.78 -1.16
N GLU A 208 -11.54 17.93 -1.81
CA GLU A 208 -12.52 18.43 -2.79
C GLU A 208 -12.53 17.57 -4.05
N VAL A 209 -11.36 17.23 -4.60
CA VAL A 209 -11.22 16.33 -5.75
C VAL A 209 -11.84 14.97 -5.44
N GLU A 210 -11.52 14.37 -4.29
CA GLU A 210 -12.07 13.08 -3.90
C GLU A 210 -13.60 13.15 -3.70
N ARG A 211 -14.10 14.25 -3.13
CA ARG A 211 -15.54 14.46 -2.95
C ARG A 211 -16.26 14.59 -4.29
N MET A 212 -15.65 15.23 -5.29
CA MET A 212 -16.17 15.27 -6.67
C MET A 212 -16.21 13.87 -7.30
N LEU A 213 -15.15 13.06 -7.13
CA LEU A 213 -15.10 11.69 -7.64
C LEU A 213 -16.21 10.81 -7.04
N VAL A 214 -16.36 10.84 -5.72
CA VAL A 214 -17.40 10.06 -5.02
C VAL A 214 -18.80 10.54 -5.41
N ARG A 215 -19.03 11.85 -5.52
CA ARG A 215 -20.32 12.40 -6.00
C ARG A 215 -20.63 12.01 -7.45
N SER A 216 -19.61 11.76 -8.27
CA SER A 216 -19.75 11.21 -9.62
C SER A 216 -20.06 9.69 -9.62
N GLY A 217 -20.20 9.05 -8.45
CA GLY A 217 -20.50 7.64 -8.31
C GLY A 217 -19.27 6.74 -8.40
N ALA A 218 -18.08 7.25 -8.05
CA ALA A 218 -16.89 6.41 -7.91
C ALA A 218 -16.79 5.84 -6.48
N TRP A 219 -16.52 4.54 -6.39
CA TRP A 219 -16.12 3.88 -5.16
C TRP A 219 -14.63 4.15 -4.93
N LEU A 220 -14.31 4.99 -3.95
CA LEU A 220 -12.94 5.36 -3.60
C LEU A 220 -12.49 4.65 -2.32
N PHE A 221 -11.51 3.76 -2.46
CA PHE A 221 -10.86 3.08 -1.35
C PHE A 221 -9.44 3.61 -1.17
N LYS A 222 -9.06 3.94 0.07
CA LYS A 222 -7.74 4.47 0.40
C LYS A 222 -7.09 3.60 1.48
N TYR A 223 -6.05 2.88 1.10
CA TYR A 223 -5.34 1.94 1.98
C TYR A 223 -3.98 2.50 2.38
N TRP A 224 -3.72 2.56 3.69
CA TRP A 224 -2.40 2.86 4.24
C TRP A 224 -1.76 1.61 4.84
N PHE A 225 -0.69 1.14 4.24
CA PHE A 225 0.09 0.00 4.71
C PHE A 225 1.09 0.47 5.77
N SER A 226 0.79 0.13 7.02
CA SER A 226 1.64 0.42 8.18
C SER A 226 2.54 -0.76 8.50
N VAL A 227 3.84 -0.50 8.62
CA VAL A 227 4.84 -1.43 9.15
C VAL A 227 5.65 -0.71 10.21
N THR A 228 6.00 -1.42 11.29
CA THR A 228 6.94 -0.93 12.29
C THR A 228 8.37 -1.02 11.78
N GLN A 229 9.21 -0.10 12.24
CA GLN A 229 10.66 -0.21 12.10
C GLN A 229 11.22 -1.35 12.94
#